data_AF-A0A353H9F7-F1
#
_entry.id   AF-A0A353H9F7-F1
#
_cell.length_a   1.000
_cell.length_b   1.000
_cell.length_c   1.000
_cell.angle_alpha   90.00
_cell.angle_beta   90.00
_cell.angle_gamma   90.00
#
_symmetry.space_group_name_H-M   'P 1'
#
loop_
_entity.id
_entity.type
_entity.pdbx_description
1 polymer ?
#
loop_
_entity_poly.entity_id
_entity_poly.type
_entity_poly.pdbx_seq_one_letter_code
_entity_poly.pdbx_strand_id
1 'polypeptide(L)' 'MIRHTASYQETIDLGHKVGRVLVEGDVVALVGELGSGKTCFAKGLALGIGVPPDIVI' A
#
# COMPACT_ATOMS: atom_id res chain seq x y z
N MET A 1 1.20 -13.40 8.07
CA MET A 1 0.82 -12.40 9.09
C MET A 1 -0.55 -11.85 8.73
N ILE A 2 -1.44 -11.63 9.69
CA ILE A 2 -2.75 -10.99 9.46
C ILE A 2 -2.73 -9.61 10.14
N ARG A 3 -3.21 -8.58 9.45
CA ARG A 3 -3.35 -7.20 9.95
C ARG A 3 -4.79 -6.76 9.71
N HIS A 4 -5.33 -5.98 10.63
CA HIS A 4 -6.62 -5.29 10.48
C HIS A 4 -6.37 -3.79 10.52
N THR A 5 -7.08 -3.05 9.67
CA THR A 5 -7.08 -1.59 9.63
C THR A 5 -8.53 -1.11 9.71
N ALA A 6 -8.75 0.01 10.40
CA ALA A 6 -10.07 0.59 10.61
C ALA A 6 -10.24 1.95 9.91
N SER A 7 -9.20 2.42 9.20
CA SER A 7 -9.22 3.71 8.52
C SER A 7 -8.42 3.72 7.21
N TYR A 8 -8.70 4.74 6.40
CA TYR A 8 -7.92 5.05 5.19
C TYR A 8 -6.43 5.22 5.53
N GLN A 9 -6.11 6.02 6.55
CA GLN A 9 -4.74 6.34 6.93
C GLN A 9 -3.99 5.09 7.40
N GLU A 10 -4.61 4.23 8.20
CA GLU A 10 -3.98 2.97 8.61
C GLU A 10 -3.68 2.04 7.42
N THR A 11 -4.53 2.06 6.40
CA THR A 11 -4.32 1.26 5.17
C THR A 11 -3.16 1.81 4.33
N ILE A 12 -3.02 3.14 4.25
CA ILE A 12 -1.87 3.82 3.64
C ILE A 12 -0.59 3.48 4.41
N ASP A 13 -0.60 3.62 5.74
CA ASP A 13 0.56 3.34 6.59
C ASP A 13 1.00 1.88 6.50
N LEU A 14 0.04 0.95 6.38
CA LEU A 14 0.32 -0.47 6.14
C LEU A 14 1.00 -0.67 4.79
N GLY A 15 0.46 -0.10 3.72
CA GLY A 15 1.07 -0.13 2.39
C GLY A 15 2.51 0.41 2.41
N HIS A 16 2.72 1.56 3.05
CA HIS A 16 4.04 2.20 3.19
C HIS A 16 5.05 1.32 3.91
N LYS A 17 4.63 0.66 5.01
CA LYS A 17 5.50 -0.30 5.72
C LYS A 17 5.87 -1.50 4.86
N VAL A 18 4.94 -2.00 4.04
CA VAL A 18 5.23 -3.10 3.10
C VAL A 18 6.17 -2.63 1.99
N GLY A 19 5.92 -1.47 1.38
CA GLY A 19 6.78 -0.92 0.32
C GLY A 19 8.25 -0.80 0.74
N ARG A 20 8.52 -0.39 1.99
CA ARG A 20 9.88 -0.24 2.52
C ARG A 20 10.70 -1.53 2.63
N VAL A 21 10.08 -2.70 2.55
CA VAL A 21 10.77 -3.99 2.64
C VAL A 21 10.78 -4.77 1.32
N LEU A 22 10.12 -4.25 0.28
CA LEU A 22 10.16 -4.85 -1.05
C LEU A 22 11.51 -4.61 -1.71
N VAL A 23 11.92 -5.55 -2.56
CA VAL A 23 13.13 -5.47 -3.36
C VAL A 23 12.81 -5.59 -4.85
N GLU A 24 13.80 -5.28 -5.69
CA GLU A 24 13.66 -5.42 -7.14
C GLU A 24 13.27 -6.86 -7.52
N GLY A 25 12.24 -6.98 -8.38
CA GLY A 25 11.69 -8.27 -8.83
C GLY A 25 10.51 -8.78 -8.02
N ASP A 26 10.19 -8.19 -6.86
CA ASP A 26 9.00 -8.57 -6.09
C ASP A 26 7.70 -8.23 -6.83
N VAL A 27 6.71 -9.10 -6.71
CA VAL A 27 5.36 -8.91 -7.27
C VAL A 27 4.32 -8.99 -6.17
N VAL A 28 3.50 -7.94 -6.03
CA VAL A 28 2.42 -7.86 -5.03
C VAL A 28 1.06 -7.87 -5.73
N ALA A 29 0.28 -8.93 -5.50
CA ALA A 29 -1.10 -9.01 -5.99
C ALA A 29 -2.09 -8.46 -4.94
N LEU A 30 -2.94 -7.52 -5.34
CA LEU A 30 -4.00 -6.97 -4.50
C LEU A 30 -5.36 -7.55 -4.92
N VAL A 31 -6.01 -8.29 -4.01
CA VAL A 31 -7.26 -9.00 -4.28
C VAL A 31 -8.34 -8.54 -3.30
N GLY A 32 -9.55 -8.34 -3.80
CA GLY A 32 -10.73 -7.95 -3.00
C GLY A 32 -11.76 -7.20 -3.83
N GLU A 33 -12.95 -7.02 -3.27
CA GLU A 33 -14.10 -6.36 -3.90
C GLU A 33 -13.88 -4.86 -4.18
N LEU A 34 -14.74 -4.25 -5.01
CA LEU A 34 -14.74 -2.80 -5.19
C LEU A 34 -14.90 -2.09 -3.84
N GLY A 35 -14.10 -1.04 -3.60
CA GLY A 35 -14.12 -0.31 -2.34
C GLY A 35 -13.36 -0.97 -1.18
N SER A 36 -12.75 -2.15 -1.37
CA SER A 36 -12.02 -2.87 -0.31
C SER A 36 -10.69 -2.23 0.13
N GLY A 37 -10.34 -1.04 -0.35
CA GLY A 37 -9.12 -0.33 0.03
C GLY A 37 -7.85 -0.67 -0.77
N LYS A 38 -7.93 -1.49 -1.83
CA LYS A 38 -6.77 -1.86 -2.69
C LYS A 38 -5.96 -0.65 -3.15
N THR A 39 -6.63 0.36 -3.71
CA THR A 39 -5.96 1.58 -4.20
C THR A 39 -5.32 2.35 -3.05
N CYS A 40 -5.95 2.41 -1.87
CA CYS A 40 -5.36 3.06 -0.69
C CYS A 40 -4.07 2.35 -0.27
N PHE A 41 -4.08 1.02 -0.23
CA PHE A 41 -2.88 0.24 0.05
C PHE A 41 -1.78 0.48 -1.00
N ALA A 42 -2.12 0.47 -2.29
CA ALA A 42 -1.17 0.71 -3.38
C ALA A 42 -0.52 2.09 -3.31
N LYS A 43 -1.27 3.14 -2.95
CA LYS A 43 -0.73 4.49 -2.71
C LYS A 43 0.30 4.49 -1.57
N GLY A 44 -0.05 3.86 -0.45
CA GLY A 44 0.87 3.70 0.66
C GLY A 44 2.15 2.98 0.25
N LEU A 45 2.01 1.88 -0.48
CA LEU A 45 3.13 1.09 -1.00
C LEU A 45 4.04 1.92 -1.92
N ALA A 46 3.46 2.70 -2.84
CA ALA A 46 4.19 3.60 -3.73
C ALA A 46 5.05 4.61 -2.95
N LEU A 47 4.50 5.23 -1.90
CA LEU A 47 5.26 6.09 -1.00
C LEU A 47 6.40 5.32 -0.31
N GLY A 48 6.14 4.07 0.10
CA GLY A 48 7.10 3.21 0.80
C GLY A 48 8.31 2.80 -0.06
N ILE A 49 8.13 2.70 -1.39
CA ILE A 49 9.22 2.46 -2.35
C ILE A 49 9.89 3.76 -2.84
N GLY A 50 9.46 4.93 -2.34
CA GLY A 50 10.08 6.22 -2.64
C GLY A 50 9.47 7.01 -3.79
N VAL A 51 8.25 6.67 -4.25
CA VAL A 51 7.54 7.51 -5.23
C VAL A 51 7.19 8.86 -4.58
N PRO A 52 7.49 10.00 -5.23
CA PRO A 52 7.15 11.32 -4.74
C PRO A 52 5.65 11.48 -4.42
N PRO A 53 5.27 12.09 -3.27
CA PRO A 53 3.87 12.22 -2.87
C PRO A 53 2.98 12.96 -3.87
N ASP A 54 3.51 13.88 -4.65
CA ASP A 54 2.79 14.64 -5.69
C ASP A 54 2.40 13.78 -6.91
N ILE A 55 3.04 12.62 -7.09
CA ILE A 55 2.70 11.64 -8.13
C ILE A 55 1.63 10.65 -7.62
N VAL A 56 1.53 10.47 -6.30
CA VAL A 56 0.60 9.53 -5.66
C VAL A 56 -0.74 10.22 -5.42
N ILE A 57 -1.62 10.20 -6.44
CA ILE A 57 -2.96 10.82 -6.43
C ILE A 57 -3.97 9.94 -5.73
#